data_AF-A0A920S4E0-F1
#
_entry.id   AF-A0A920S4E0-F1
#
_cell.length_a   1.000
_cell.length_b   1.000
_cell.length_c   1.000
_cell.angle_alpha   90.00
_cell.angle_beta   90.00
_cell.angle_gamma   90.00
#
_symmetry.space_group_name_H-M   'P 1'
#
loop_
_entity.id
_entity.type
_entity.pdbx_description
1 polymer ?
#
loop_
_entity_poly.entity_id
_entity_poly.type
_entity_poly.pdbx_seq_one_letter_code
_entity_poly.pdbx_strand_id
1 'polypeptide(L)'
;MDLVKPFPRPSSTTRPFWDGLNKREIQIQRCEGCDSWVFYPRTRCPFVLAISSYGKRFGLGSSLYLHAGAAADSPALCGGDATTAGRG
;
A
#
# COMPACT_ATOMS: atom_id res chain seq x y z
N MET A 1 21.99 -8.39 -31.48
CA MET A 1 22.20 -7.60 -30.27
C MET A 1 21.36 -8.23 -29.17
N ASP A 2 22.01 -8.88 -28.19
CA ASP A 2 21.33 -9.34 -26.98
C ASP A 2 20.88 -8.13 -26.15
N LEU A 3 19.59 -7.82 -26.23
CA LEU A 3 18.97 -6.83 -25.37
C LEU A 3 18.85 -7.43 -23.97
N VAL A 4 19.77 -7.04 -23.08
CA VAL A 4 19.66 -7.35 -21.66
C VAL A 4 18.34 -6.78 -21.15
N LYS A 5 17.38 -7.66 -20.82
CA LYS A 5 16.10 -7.25 -20.26
C LYS A 5 16.37 -6.54 -18.93
N PRO A 6 15.99 -5.27 -18.75
CA PRO A 6 16.20 -4.57 -17.50
C PRO A 6 15.37 -5.25 -16.41
N PHE A 7 16.04 -5.96 -15.52
CA PHE A 7 15.38 -6.54 -14.35
C PHE A 7 15.26 -5.46 -13.27
N PRO A 8 14.09 -5.31 -12.62
CA PRO A 8 13.94 -4.36 -11.53
C PRO A 8 14.87 -4.77 -10.39
N ARG A 9 15.79 -3.88 -9.98
CA ARG A 9 16.60 -4.08 -8.78
C ARG A 9 15.77 -3.72 -7.55
N PRO A 10 15.43 -4.67 -6.65
CA PRO A 10 14.61 -4.37 -5.48
C PRO A 10 15.34 -3.42 -4.54
N SER A 11 14.72 -2.29 -4.23
CA SER A 11 15.13 -1.42 -3.12
C SER A 11 14.55 -1.93 -1.81
N SER A 12 14.93 -1.36 -0.67
CA SER A 12 14.34 -1.71 0.64
C SER A 12 12.81 -1.58 0.64
N THR A 13 12.26 -0.57 -0.04
CA THR A 13 10.82 -0.33 -0.16
C THR A 13 10.14 -1.32 -1.12
N THR A 14 10.80 -1.74 -2.20
CA THR A 14 10.15 -2.61 -3.20
C THR A 14 10.39 -4.10 -2.96
N ARG A 15 11.41 -4.47 -2.17
CA ARG A 15 11.74 -5.85 -1.84
C ARG A 15 10.57 -6.65 -1.24
N PRO A 16 9.80 -6.15 -0.24
CA PRO A 16 8.68 -6.93 0.32
C PRO A 16 7.59 -7.26 -0.70
N PHE A 17 7.36 -6.36 -1.66
CA PHE A 17 6.43 -6.59 -2.77
C PHE A 17 6.93 -7.71 -3.69
N TRP A 18 8.18 -7.64 -4.14
CA TRP A 18 8.78 -8.69 -4.99
C TRP A 18 8.87 -10.05 -4.26
N ASP A 19 9.22 -10.05 -2.98
CA ASP A 19 9.29 -11.26 -2.15
C ASP A 19 7.91 -11.90 -1.97
N GLY A 20 6.85 -11.09 -1.82
CA GLY A 20 5.47 -11.57 -1.81
C GLY A 20 5.11 -12.26 -3.12
N LEU A 21 5.37 -11.60 -4.26
CA LEU A 21 5.05 -12.15 -5.58
C LEU A 21 5.76 -13.50 -5.82
N ASN A 22 7.04 -13.61 -5.42
CA ASN A 22 7.79 -14.87 -5.48
C ASN A 22 7.16 -15.97 -4.60
N LYS A 23 6.52 -15.60 -3.49
CA LYS A 23 5.82 -16.51 -2.57
C LYS A 23 4.36 -16.75 -2.92
N ARG A 24 3.88 -16.25 -4.08
CA ARG A 24 2.48 -16.34 -4.46
C ARG A 24 1.55 -15.64 -3.46
N GLU A 25 2.01 -14.50 -2.95
CA GLU A 25 1.29 -13.63 -2.03
C GLU A 25 1.33 -12.18 -2.54
N ILE A 26 0.24 -11.45 -2.37
CA ILE A 26 0.18 -10.02 -2.62
C ILE A 26 0.35 -9.30 -1.28
N GLN A 27 1.34 -8.40 -1.21
CA GLN A 27 1.56 -7.53 -0.06
C GLN A 27 1.33 -6.08 -0.48
N ILE A 28 0.41 -5.39 0.19
CA ILE A 28 0.09 -3.99 -0.08
C ILE A 28 0.38 -3.17 1.17
N GLN A 29 0.94 -1.99 0.98
CA GLN A 29 1.27 -1.09 2.07
C GLN A 29 0.02 -0.39 2.59
N ARG A 30 0.02 -0.08 3.89
CA ARG A 30 -0.98 0.77 4.54
C ARG A 30 -0.30 2.02 5.09
N CYS A 31 -0.92 3.17 4.90
CA CYS A 31 -0.43 4.45 5.40
C CYS A 31 -0.62 4.52 6.92
N GLU A 32 0.43 4.86 7.67
CA GLU A 32 0.34 5.00 9.13
C GLU A 32 -0.37 6.29 9.58
N GLY A 33 -0.55 7.26 8.69
CA GLY A 33 -1.21 8.54 9.00
C GLY A 33 -2.69 8.63 8.64
N CYS A 34 -3.18 7.83 7.68
CA CYS A 34 -4.59 7.86 7.25
C CYS A 34 -5.19 6.46 7.03
N ASP A 35 -4.49 5.41 7.47
CA ASP A 35 -4.91 4.00 7.45
C ASP A 35 -5.38 3.46 6.08
N SER A 36 -5.01 4.18 5.02
CA SER A 36 -5.42 3.90 3.64
C SER A 36 -4.43 2.98 2.94
N TRP A 37 -4.94 2.20 1.98
CA TRP A 37 -4.12 1.33 1.15
C TRP A 37 -3.34 2.13 0.11
N VAL A 38 -2.04 1.85 0.00
CA VAL A 38 -1.15 2.50 -0.98
C VAL A 38 -0.78 1.48 -2.04
N PHE A 39 -1.42 1.61 -3.20
CA PHE A 39 -1.05 0.88 -4.40
C PHE A 39 0.32 1.36 -4.91
N TYR A 40 1.10 0.44 -5.50
CA TYR A 40 2.54 0.50 -5.82
C TYR A 40 3.51 0.79 -4.63
N PRO A 41 4.66 0.08 -4.56
CA PRO A 41 5.65 0.25 -3.47
C PRO A 41 6.25 1.66 -3.41
N ARG A 42 5.97 2.37 -2.31
CA ARG A 42 6.46 3.73 -1.97
C ARG A 42 6.65 3.91 -0.48
N THR A 43 7.69 4.65 -0.09
CA THR A 43 7.99 4.96 1.31
C THR A 43 6.96 5.87 1.97
N ARG A 44 6.36 6.79 1.20
CA ARG A 44 5.42 7.79 1.71
C ARG A 44 4.08 7.75 0.97
N CYS A 45 3.02 8.01 1.71
CA CYS A 45 1.68 8.16 1.17
C CYS A 45 1.59 9.38 0.23
N PRO A 46 0.95 9.28 -0.96
CA PRO A 46 0.73 10.42 -1.86
C PRO A 46 -0.04 11.58 -1.25
N PHE A 47 -0.83 11.33 -0.20
CA PHE A 47 -1.79 12.30 0.32
C PHE A 47 -1.29 13.05 1.55
N VAL A 48 -0.85 12.32 2.58
CA VAL A 48 -0.44 12.89 3.88
C VAL A 48 1.07 12.80 4.13
N LEU A 49 1.83 12.26 3.18
CA LEU A 49 3.29 12.06 3.25
C LEU A 49 3.80 11.26 4.46
N ALA A 50 2.90 10.68 5.27
CA ALA A 50 3.24 9.74 6.32
C ALA A 50 3.86 8.46 5.76
N ILE A 51 4.54 7.72 6.62
CA ILE A 51 5.19 6.46 6.28
C ILE A 51 4.12 5.43 5.89
N SER A 52 4.41 4.70 4.82
CA SER A 52 3.64 3.54 4.40
C SER A 52 4.43 2.27 4.73
N SER A 53 3.79 1.31 5.40
CA SER A 53 4.44 0.07 5.83
C SER A 53 3.66 -1.17 5.38
N TYR A 54 4.38 -2.27 5.18
CA TYR A 54 3.78 -3.56 4.78
C TYR A 54 3.26 -4.28 6.02
N GLY A 55 1.93 -4.40 6.16
CA GLY A 55 1.31 -5.01 7.33
C GLY A 55 0.52 -6.30 7.07
N LYS A 56 -0.12 -6.43 5.89
CA LYS A 56 -0.99 -7.58 5.56
C LYS A 56 -0.58 -8.25 4.26
N ARG A 57 -0.65 -9.58 4.26
CA ARG A 57 -0.32 -10.48 3.13
C ARG A 57 -1.59 -11.19 2.70
N PHE A 58 -1.83 -11.24 1.41
CA PHE A 58 -3.00 -11.84 0.79
C PHE A 58 -2.55 -12.97 -0.13
N GLY A 59 -3.17 -14.15 -0.08
CA GLY A 59 -2.79 -15.26 -0.97
C GLY A 59 -3.26 -15.04 -2.41
N LEU A 60 -2.62 -15.63 -3.42
CA LEU A 60 -3.04 -15.48 -4.84
C LEU A 60 -4.48 -15.96 -5.18
N GLY A 61 -5.22 -16.54 -4.23
CA GLY A 61 -6.64 -16.88 -4.35
C GLY A 61 -7.61 -15.84 -3.79
N SER A 62 -7.12 -14.81 -3.08
CA SER A 62 -7.97 -13.70 -2.65
C SER A 62 -8.12 -12.69 -3.78
N SER A 63 -9.33 -12.55 -4.30
CA SER A 63 -9.68 -11.49 -5.24
C SER A 63 -9.66 -10.16 -4.48
N LEU A 64 -8.57 -9.41 -4.61
CA LEU A 64 -8.53 -8.04 -4.12
C LEU A 64 -9.07 -7.12 -5.21
N TYR A 65 -10.36 -6.85 -5.15
CA TYR A 65 -10.92 -5.69 -5.84
C TYR A 65 -10.55 -4.45 -5.01
N LEU A 66 -9.57 -3.69 -5.50
CA LEU A 66 -9.39 -2.31 -5.05
C LEU A 66 -10.57 -1.52 -5.59
N HIS A 67 -11.69 -1.52 -4.86
CA HIS A 67 -12.69 -0.49 -5.06
C HIS A 67 -12.04 0.84 -4.68
N ALA A 68 -11.92 1.76 -5.64
CA ALA A 68 -12.01 3.18 -5.35
C ALA A 68 -13.48 3.49 -4.97
N GLY A 69 -13.96 2.83 -3.91
CA GLY A 69 -15.30 3.00 -3.39
C GLY A 69 -15.26 4.15 -2.41
N ALA A 70 -15.94 5.25 -2.73
CA ALA A 70 -16.38 6.21 -1.73
C ALA A 70 -17.49 5.53 -0.89
N ALA A 71 -17.10 4.64 0.03
CA ALA A 71 -18.02 4.20 1.06
C ALA A 71 -18.16 5.35 2.06
N ALA A 72 -19.42 5.72 2.37
CA ALA A 72 -19.79 6.88 3.20
C ALA A 72 -19.36 6.76 4.68
N ASP A 73 -18.66 5.69 5.02
CA ASP A 73 -18.08 5.32 6.31
C ASP A 73 -16.58 4.93 6.18
N SER A 74 -15.99 5.10 5.00
CA SER A 74 -14.54 4.99 4.79
C SER A 74 -13.87 6.36 4.98
N PRO A 75 -12.73 6.46 5.68
CA PRO A 75 -11.89 7.67 5.68
C PRO A 75 -11.13 7.80 4.34
N ALA A 76 -11.84 7.58 3.24
CA ALA A 76 -11.33 7.61 1.88
C ALA A 76 -11.37 9.03 1.32
N LEU A 77 -10.81 9.97 2.07
CA LEU A 77 -9.96 11.01 1.54
C LEU A 77 -8.88 11.17 2.61
N CYS A 78 -7.68 10.67 2.34
CA CYS A 78 -6.52 11.03 3.16
C CYS A 78 -6.40 12.57 3.12
N GLY A 79 -6.94 13.25 4.13
CA GLY A 79 -7.18 14.69 4.09
C GLY A 79 -8.41 15.19 4.84
N GLY A 80 -9.00 14.42 5.77
CA GLY A 80 -9.90 14.96 6.79
C GLY A 80 -9.09 15.30 8.04
N ASP A 81 -9.15 16.57 8.45
CA ASP A 81 -8.52 17.17 9.61
C ASP A 81 -8.48 16.24 10.84
N ALA A 82 -7.26 15.90 11.28
CA ALA A 82 -6.98 15.13 12.48
C ALA A 82 -7.26 15.94 13.76
N THR A 83 -8.43 16.57 13.86
CA THR A 83 -8.92 17.25 15.05
C THR A 83 -10.37 16.84 15.25
N THR A 84 -10.61 15.65 15.81
CA THR A 84 -11.61 15.37 16.87
C THR A 84 -11.64 13.86 17.09
N ALA A 85 -10.90 13.38 18.09
CA ALA A 85 -11.23 12.16 18.82
C ALA A 85 -10.58 12.28 20.21
N GLY A 86 -11.11 13.21 20.98
CA GLY A 86 -10.89 13.25 22.43
C GLY A 86 -11.58 12.05 23.09
N ARG A 87 -10.88 11.52 24.09
CA ARG A 87 -11.36 10.83 25.31
C ARG A 87 -12.88 10.70 25.48
N GLY A 88 -13.29 9.50 25.86
CA GLY A 88 -14.58 9.17 26.47
C GLY A 88 -14.64 7.69 26.77
#